data_AF-A0A1I6PG91-F1
#
_entry.id   AF-A0A1I6PG91-F1
#
_cell.length_a   1.000
_cell.length_b   1.000
_cell.length_c   1.000
_cell.angle_alpha   90.00
_cell.angle_beta   90.00
_cell.angle_gamma   90.00
#
_symmetry.space_group_name_H-M   'P 1'
#
loop_
_entity.id
_entity.type
_entity.pdbx_description
1 polymer ?
#
loop_
_entity_poly.entity_id
_entity_poly.type
_entity_poly.pdbx_seq_one_letter_code
_entity_poly.pdbx_strand_id
1 'polypeptide(L)'
;MDRFGLDIKYLDFHMIDRRQFVKRAAICYGSLLLLPGCVRRVEKEFYRVFSREEAECLGCICEQFIPSDEFAGARDAGVVNFIDKLLYQRFPELTGPYKNGLGSLEEFCRETYGRTFA
;
A
#
# COMPACT_ATOMS: atom_id res chain seq x y z
N MET A 1 -14.45 68.64 24.43
CA MET A 1 -13.45 67.66 24.90
C MET A 1 -14.16 66.30 24.89
N ASP A 2 -14.29 65.71 23.70
CA ASP A 2 -13.60 64.48 23.28
C ASP A 2 -14.44 63.24 23.70
N ARG A 3 -14.88 62.29 22.88
CA ARG A 3 -14.55 61.91 21.50
C ARG A 3 -15.66 60.92 21.06
N PHE A 4 -16.43 61.23 20.02
CA PHE A 4 -17.19 60.24 19.25
C PHE A 4 -16.21 59.52 18.31
N GLY A 5 -16.42 58.22 18.05
CA GLY A 5 -15.94 57.58 16.82
C GLY A 5 -15.13 56.30 17.01
N LEU A 6 -15.80 55.17 16.77
CA LEU A 6 -15.36 54.06 15.91
C LEU A 6 -13.86 53.72 15.88
N ASP A 7 -13.51 52.55 16.42
CA ASP A 7 -12.47 51.72 15.81
C ASP A 7 -12.86 50.23 15.88
N ILE A 8 -13.91 49.89 15.13
CA ILE A 8 -14.03 48.55 14.54
C ILE A 8 -12.99 48.50 13.40
N LYS A 9 -11.73 48.32 13.76
CA LYS A 9 -10.61 48.05 12.84
C LYS A 9 -9.76 46.91 13.38
N TYR A 10 -10.39 45.79 13.72
CA TYR A 10 -9.71 44.52 13.99
C TYR A 10 -10.00 43.48 12.90
N LEU A 11 -10.01 43.94 11.64
CA LEU A 11 -9.81 43.06 10.50
C LEU A 11 -8.99 43.82 9.46
N ASP A 12 -7.73 44.10 9.80
CA ASP A 12 -6.75 44.49 8.81
C ASP A 12 -6.53 43.27 7.91
N PHE A 13 -7.22 43.23 6.76
CA PHE A 13 -6.78 42.45 5.61
C PHE A 13 -5.52 43.14 5.10
N HIS A 14 -4.44 42.94 5.86
CA HIS A 14 -3.12 43.46 5.56
C HIS A 14 -2.77 42.93 4.17
N MET A 15 -2.70 43.81 3.15
CA MET A 15 -2.44 43.42 1.77
C MET A 15 -1.21 42.51 1.72
N ILE A 16 -1.46 41.22 1.50
CA ILE A 16 -0.41 40.21 1.54
C ILE A 16 0.44 40.41 0.28
N ASP A 17 1.67 40.89 0.45
CA ASP A 17 2.65 40.96 -0.64
C ASP A 17 2.89 39.56 -1.22
N ARG A 18 3.15 39.48 -2.54
CA ARG A 18 3.40 38.20 -3.23
C ARG A 18 4.44 37.35 -2.51
N ARG A 19 5.49 37.98 -1.95
CA ARG A 19 6.55 37.29 -1.21
C ARG A 19 6.06 36.72 0.13
N GLN A 20 5.19 37.45 0.81
CA GLN A 20 4.61 37.00 2.09
C GLN A 20 3.61 35.86 1.88
N PHE A 21 2.85 35.89 0.79
CA PHE A 21 1.98 34.78 0.40
C PHE A 21 2.78 33.49 0.16
N VAL A 22 3.84 33.55 -0.64
CA VAL A 22 4.69 32.38 -0.93
C VAL A 22 5.32 31.82 0.35
N LYS A 23 5.82 32.68 1.24
CA LYS A 23 6.39 32.24 2.53
C LYS A 23 5.36 31.52 3.40
N ARG A 24 4.16 32.07 3.53
CA ARG A 24 3.09 31.46 4.33
C ARG A 24 2.58 30.16 3.72
N ALA A 25 2.39 30.13 2.40
CA ALA A 25 2.02 28.91 1.68
C ALA A 25 3.06 27.79 1.85
N ALA A 26 4.36 28.11 1.76
CA ALA A 26 5.42 27.13 1.98
C ALA A 26 5.42 26.54 3.39
N ILE A 27 5.11 27.33 4.42
CA ILE A 27 5.02 26.85 5.81
C ILE A 27 3.77 25.96 5.98
N CYS A 28 2.62 26.35 5.45
CA CYS A 28 1.36 25.62 5.63
C CYS A 28 1.28 24.34 4.79
N TYR A 29 1.75 24.37 3.55
CA TYR A 29 1.67 23.22 2.63
C TYR A 29 2.98 22.41 2.55
N GLY A 30 4.11 22.96 3.00
CA GLY A 30 5.38 22.24 3.04
C GLY A 30 5.36 21.04 3.98
N SER A 31 4.54 21.08 5.04
CA SER A 31 4.29 19.94 5.93
C SER A 31 3.59 18.78 5.23
N LEU A 32 2.81 19.03 4.17
CA LEU A 32 2.14 18.00 3.38
C LEU A 32 3.14 17.10 2.64
N LEU A 33 4.35 17.61 2.35
CA LEU A 33 5.47 16.85 1.77
C LEU A 33 6.18 15.95 2.80
N LEU A 34 5.98 16.21 4.09
CA LEU A 34 6.55 15.44 5.20
C LEU A 34 5.58 14.42 5.79
N LEU A 35 4.33 14.38 5.32
CA LEU A 35 3.48 13.24 5.59
C LEU A 35 4.12 12.03 4.90
N PRO A 36 4.47 10.95 5.64
CA PRO A 36 4.81 9.69 4.99
C PRO A 36 3.58 9.33 4.18
N GLY A 37 3.69 9.50 2.86
CA GLY A 37 2.55 9.30 2.00
C GLY A 37 1.99 7.91 2.30
N CYS A 38 0.71 7.82 2.63
CA CYS A 38 -0.09 6.61 2.41
C CYS A 38 -0.19 6.29 0.90
N VAL A 39 0.82 6.66 0.12
CA VAL A 39 1.07 6.13 -1.20
C VAL A 39 1.56 4.72 -0.93
N ARG A 40 0.60 3.80 -0.99
CA ARG A 40 0.86 2.37 -1.20
C ARG A 40 1.68 2.28 -2.48
N ARG A 41 3.01 2.33 -2.34
CA ARG A 41 3.92 2.09 -3.45
C ARG A 41 3.60 0.66 -3.87
N VAL A 42 3.05 0.51 -5.07
CA VAL A 42 2.97 -0.78 -5.73
C VAL A 42 4.42 -1.20 -5.92
N GLU A 43 4.98 -1.90 -4.93
CA GLU A 43 6.29 -2.50 -5.05
C GLU A 43 6.20 -3.41 -6.28
N LYS A 44 7.09 -3.17 -7.24
CA LYS A 44 7.26 -4.08 -8.37
C LYS A 44 7.53 -5.45 -7.75
N GLU A 45 6.62 -6.40 -7.92
CA GLU A 45 6.66 -7.70 -7.25
C GLU A 45 7.94 -8.45 -7.67
N PHE A 46 8.99 -8.30 -6.87
CA PHE A 46 10.23 -9.04 -6.98
C PHE A 46 10.25 -10.08 -5.87
N TYR A 47 9.63 -11.22 -6.15
CA TYR A 47 9.71 -12.41 -5.30
C TYR A 47 11.13 -12.96 -5.33
N ARG A 48 11.64 -13.38 -4.17
CA ARG A 48 12.98 -13.95 -4.01
C ARG A 48 12.95 -15.47 -4.14
N VAL A 49 11.84 -16.09 -3.77
CA VAL A 49 11.68 -17.55 -3.69
C VAL A 49 10.73 -18.05 -4.78
N PHE A 50 9.62 -17.35 -4.97
CA PHE A 50 8.57 -17.74 -5.91
C PHE A 50 8.79 -17.17 -7.31
N SER A 51 8.35 -17.92 -8.33
CA SER A 51 8.06 -17.35 -9.65
C SER A 51 6.79 -16.50 -9.60
N ARG A 52 6.51 -15.76 -10.68
CA ARG A 52 5.28 -14.98 -10.79
C ARG A 52 4.05 -15.89 -10.72
N GLU A 53 4.09 -17.01 -11.43
CA GLU A 53 2.98 -17.96 -11.54
C GLU A 53 2.73 -18.65 -10.19
N GLU A 54 3.79 -19.05 -9.48
CA GLU A 54 3.72 -19.62 -8.14
C GLU A 54 3.11 -18.61 -7.15
N ALA A 55 3.56 -17.35 -7.20
CA ALA A 55 3.05 -16.29 -6.34
C ALA A 55 1.60 -15.94 -6.65
N GLU A 56 1.18 -15.99 -7.91
CA GLU A 56 -0.19 -15.77 -8.34
C GLU A 56 -1.12 -16.86 -7.82
N CYS A 57 -0.72 -18.13 -7.98
CA CYS A 57 -1.42 -19.30 -7.43
C CYS A 57 -1.54 -19.19 -5.91
N LEU A 58 -0.44 -18.93 -5.21
CA LEU A 58 -0.43 -18.74 -3.75
C LEU A 58 -1.34 -17.58 -3.32
N GLY A 59 -1.35 -16.48 -4.08
CA GLY A 59 -2.26 -15.36 -3.85
C GLY A 59 -3.73 -15.76 -3.95
N CYS A 60 -4.10 -16.59 -4.93
CA CYS A 60 -5.47 -17.09 -5.06
C CYS A 60 -5.85 -17.97 -3.86
N ILE A 61 -4.92 -18.81 -3.38
CA ILE A 61 -5.12 -19.64 -2.19
C ILE A 61 -5.35 -18.74 -0.98
N CYS A 62 -4.51 -17.72 -0.78
CA CYS A 62 -4.64 -16.80 0.35
C CYS A 62 -5.94 -15.99 0.31
N GLU A 63 -6.43 -15.60 -0.87
CA GLU A 63 -7.74 -14.94 -1.03
C GLU A 63 -8.92 -15.86 -0.64
N GLN A 64 -8.77 -17.18 -0.72
CA GLN A 64 -9.83 -18.07 -0.20
C GLN A 64 -9.92 -18.02 1.34
N PHE A 65 -8.82 -17.69 2.03
CA PHE A 65 -8.79 -17.57 3.48
C PHE A 65 -9.14 -16.17 3.98
N ILE A 66 -8.61 -15.14 3.31
CA ILE A 66 -8.84 -13.73 3.64
C ILE A 66 -9.29 -13.05 2.34
N PRO A 67 -10.59 -13.15 2.00
CA PRO A 67 -11.12 -12.57 0.78
C PRO A 67 -11.14 -11.06 0.89
N SER A 68 -11.00 -10.40 -0.25
CA SER A 68 -11.30 -8.98 -0.39
C SER A 68 -12.82 -8.77 -0.37
N ASP A 69 -13.34 -8.11 0.67
CA ASP A 69 -14.76 -7.80 0.84
C ASP A 69 -14.98 -6.31 1.12
N GLU A 70 -15.70 -5.95 2.18
CA GLU A 70 -15.74 -4.56 2.69
C GLU A 70 -14.36 -4.10 3.21
N PHE A 71 -13.45 -5.05 3.47
CA PHE A 71 -12.10 -4.83 3.92
C PHE A 71 -11.06 -5.41 2.94
N ALA A 72 -9.79 -5.02 3.16
CA ALA A 72 -8.65 -5.49 2.38
C ALA A 72 -8.43 -7.01 2.53
N GLY A 73 -8.33 -7.72 1.41
CA GLY A 73 -8.02 -9.16 1.37
C GLY A 73 -6.53 -9.49 1.50
N ALA A 74 -6.18 -10.76 1.31
CA ALA A 74 -4.81 -11.26 1.43
C ALA A 74 -3.82 -10.61 0.44
N ARG A 75 -4.24 -10.44 -0.82
CA ARG A 75 -3.45 -9.74 -1.85
C ARG A 75 -3.26 -8.30 -1.43
N ASP A 76 -4.29 -7.69 -0.87
CA ASP A 76 -4.19 -6.32 -0.44
C ASP A 76 -3.23 -6.13 0.74
N ALA A 77 -3.29 -7.05 1.70
CA ALA A 77 -2.39 -7.06 2.85
C ALA A 77 -0.94 -7.47 2.49
N GLY A 78 -0.67 -7.87 1.25
CA GLY A 78 0.67 -8.27 0.81
C GLY A 78 1.14 -9.60 1.41
N VAL A 79 0.21 -10.52 1.71
CA VAL A 79 0.49 -11.81 2.37
C VAL A 79 1.53 -12.62 1.60
N VAL A 80 1.45 -12.68 0.27
CA VAL A 80 2.40 -13.42 -0.57
C VAL A 80 3.83 -12.87 -0.41
N ASN A 81 3.98 -11.54 -0.37
CA ASN A 81 5.29 -10.89 -0.14
C ASN A 81 5.84 -11.20 1.26
N PHE A 82 4.96 -11.30 2.25
CA PHE A 82 5.35 -11.67 3.61
C PHE A 82 5.85 -13.12 3.67
N ILE A 83 5.12 -14.06 3.05
CA ILE A 83 5.53 -15.47 2.97
C ILE A 83 6.86 -15.61 2.22
N ASP A 84 7.00 -14.99 1.05
CA ASP A 84 8.24 -15.01 0.26
C ASP A 84 9.45 -14.52 1.08
N LYS A 85 9.28 -13.41 1.82
CA LYS A 85 10.32 -12.89 2.73
C LYS A 85 10.64 -13.86 3.87
N LEU A 86 9.64 -14.51 4.48
CA LEU A 86 9.85 -15.49 5.54
C LEU A 86 10.62 -16.72 5.06
N LEU A 87 10.26 -17.24 3.88
CA LEU A 87 10.96 -18.37 3.27
C LEU A 87 12.41 -17.99 2.94
N TYR A 88 12.64 -16.80 2.41
CA TYR A 88 14.00 -16.35 2.10
C TYR A 88 14.85 -16.10 3.36
N GLN A 89 14.29 -15.48 4.40
CA GLN A 89 15.08 -14.96 5.53
C GLN A 89 15.14 -15.91 6.73
N ARG A 90 14.04 -16.59 7.06
CA ARG A 90 13.86 -17.24 8.36
C ARG A 90 13.68 -18.74 8.27
N PHE A 91 12.96 -19.21 7.26
CA PHE A 91 12.57 -20.62 7.10
C PHE A 91 12.84 -21.15 5.67
N PRO A 92 14.08 -21.10 5.18
CA PRO A 92 14.42 -21.58 3.84
C PRO A 92 14.10 -23.06 3.62
N GLU A 93 14.14 -23.87 4.67
CA GLU A 93 13.77 -25.29 4.64
C GLU A 93 12.32 -25.54 4.21
N LEU A 94 11.43 -24.57 4.40
CA LEU A 94 10.02 -24.66 3.99
C LEU A 94 9.80 -24.34 2.51
N THR A 95 10.82 -23.83 1.80
CA THR A 95 10.72 -23.50 0.37
C THR A 95 10.28 -24.70 -0.46
N GLY A 96 10.96 -25.84 -0.31
CA GLY A 96 10.64 -27.07 -1.06
C GLY A 96 9.20 -27.51 -0.88
N PRO A 97 8.72 -27.69 0.37
CA PRO A 97 7.32 -28.00 0.66
C PRO A 97 6.32 -27.03 0.02
N TYR A 98 6.56 -25.71 0.08
CA TYR A 98 5.68 -24.72 -0.55
C TYR A 98 5.62 -24.89 -2.07
N LYS A 99 6.78 -24.96 -2.75
CA LYS A 99 6.83 -25.08 -4.22
C LYS A 99 6.22 -26.40 -4.71
N ASN A 100 6.48 -27.50 -4.00
CA ASN A 100 5.88 -28.79 -4.31
C ASN A 100 4.35 -28.76 -4.15
N GLY A 101 3.85 -28.16 -3.07
CA GLY A 101 2.41 -28.03 -2.85
C GLY A 101 1.72 -27.20 -3.92
N LEU A 102 2.31 -26.07 -4.32
CA LEU A 102 1.80 -25.24 -5.42
C LEU A 102 1.82 -25.99 -6.75
N GLY A 103 2.91 -26.70 -7.05
CA GLY A 103 3.03 -27.52 -8.26
C GLY A 103 1.96 -28.61 -8.34
N SER A 104 1.77 -29.37 -7.26
CA SER A 104 0.76 -30.43 -7.20
C SER A 104 -0.67 -29.91 -7.30
N LEU A 105 -0.97 -28.74 -6.71
CA LEU A 105 -2.29 -28.12 -6.85
C LEU A 105 -2.56 -27.69 -8.29
N GLU A 106 -1.58 -27.05 -8.93
CA GLU A 106 -1.66 -26.62 -10.32
C GLU A 106 -1.84 -27.79 -11.28
N GLU A 107 -1.12 -28.90 -11.07
CA GLU A 107 -1.29 -30.14 -11.82
C GLU A 107 -2.69 -30.72 -11.63
N PHE A 108 -3.15 -30.85 -10.38
CA PHE A 108 -4.49 -31.34 -10.07
C PHE A 108 -5.59 -30.52 -10.73
N CYS A 109 -5.47 -29.18 -10.71
CA CYS A 109 -6.45 -28.29 -11.33
C CYS A 109 -6.46 -28.43 -12.86
N ARG A 110 -5.29 -28.56 -13.49
CA ARG A 110 -5.19 -28.79 -14.93
C ARG A 110 -5.83 -30.11 -15.34
N GLU A 111 -5.56 -31.18 -14.59
CA GLU A 111 -6.11 -32.51 -14.88
C GLU A 111 -7.63 -32.58 -14.65
N THR A 112 -8.13 -31.96 -13.58
CA THR A 112 -9.53 -32.09 -13.17
C THR A 112 -10.44 -31.09 -13.87
N TYR A 113 -9.97 -29.85 -14.07
CA TYR A 113 -10.77 -28.73 -14.56
C TYR A 113 -10.28 -28.15 -15.89
N GLY A 114 -9.15 -28.63 -16.43
CA GLY A 114 -8.59 -28.13 -17.70
C GLY A 114 -8.01 -26.72 -17.61
N ARG A 115 -7.77 -26.19 -16.40
CA ARG A 115 -7.26 -24.83 -16.16
C ARG A 115 -6.33 -24.78 -14.94
N THR A 116 -5.54 -23.72 -14.84
CA THR A 116 -4.73 -23.41 -13.64
C THR A 116 -5.61 -23.11 -12.43
N PHE A 117 -5.01 -23.12 -11.23
CA PHE A 117 -5.75 -22.71 -10.04
C PHE A 117 -5.96 -21.19 -10.00
N ALA A 118 -4.94 -20.45 -10.43
CA ALA A 118 -5.03 -19.01 -10.70
C ALA A 118 -5.96 -18.69 -11.87
#